data_AF-A0A3B9PQE8-F1
#
_entry.id   AF-A0A3B9PQE8-F1
#
_cell.length_a   1.000
_cell.length_b   1.000
_cell.length_c   1.000
_cell.angle_alpha   90.00
_cell.angle_beta   90.00
_cell.angle_gamma   90.00
#
_symmetry.space_group_name_H-M   'P 1'
#
loop_
_entity.id
_entity.type
_entity.pdbx_description
1 polymer ?
#
loop_
_entity_poly.entity_id
_entity_poly.type
_entity_poly.pdbx_seq_one_letter_code
_entity_poly.pdbx_strand_id
1 'polypeptide(L)' 'MTRLPTLFISHGAPTFALEPGLAGANLAALGRRLPRPQAVLVVSPHWMTRQPQVTLSLRPETIHDFGGFDPVLYTL' A
#
# COMPACT_ATOMS: atom_id res chain seq x y z
N MET A 1 22.13 -3.73 -14.45
CA MET A 1 21.07 -3.27 -13.53
C MET A 1 20.23 -4.47 -13.13
N THR A 2 20.04 -4.72 -11.84
CA THR A 2 19.20 -5.81 -11.34
C THR A 2 17.73 -5.44 -11.57
N ARG A 3 16.97 -6.27 -12.29
CA ARG A 3 15.52 -6.05 -12.48
C ARG A 3 14.79 -6.37 -11.16
N LEU A 4 14.04 -5.41 -10.64
CA LEU A 4 13.16 -5.62 -9.49
C LEU A 4 11.82 -6.23 -9.92
N PRO A 5 11.14 -6.99 -9.06
CA PRO A 5 9.85 -7.58 -9.40
C PRO A 5 8.72 -6.55 -9.38
N THR A 6 7.67 -6.82 -10.14
CA THR A 6 6.36 -6.19 -9.99
C THR A 6 5.49 -7.08 -9.11
N LEU A 7 4.81 -6.49 -8.14
CA LEU A 7 3.93 -7.21 -7.21
C LEU A 7 2.48 -6.79 -7.44
N PHE A 8 1.56 -7.76 -7.43
CA PHE A 8 0.13 -7.53 -7.30
C PHE A 8 -0.27 -7.94 -5.89
N ILE A 9 -0.83 -7.00 -5.12
CA ILE A 9 -1.20 -7.20 -3.72
C ILE A 9 -2.69 -6.92 -3.61
N SER A 10 -3.46 -7.86 -3.04
CA SER A 10 -4.87 -7.62 -2.72
C SER A 10 -4.97 -6.52 -1.66
N HIS A 11 -5.83 -5.53 -1.86
CA HIS A 11 -5.99 -4.40 -0.93
C HIS A 11 -6.78 -4.78 0.34
N GLY A 12 -7.62 -5.82 0.27
CA GLY A 12 -8.40 -6.30 1.41
C GLY A 12 -9.38 -5.27 1.97
N ALA A 13 -9.84 -5.48 3.21
CA ALA A 13 -10.60 -4.48 3.95
C ALA A 13 -9.65 -3.57 4.75
N PRO A 14 -10.06 -2.33 5.12
CA PRO A 14 -9.25 -1.44 5.95
C PRO A 14 -8.72 -2.06 7.24
N THR A 15 -9.48 -3.00 7.84
CA THR A 15 -9.08 -3.77 9.03
C THR A 15 -7.76 -4.53 8.88
N PHE A 16 -7.33 -4.80 7.64
CA PHE A 16 -6.02 -5.39 7.36
C PHE A 16 -4.86 -4.58 7.97
N ALA A 17 -5.00 -3.27 8.12
CA ALA A 17 -3.97 -2.44 8.75
C ALA A 17 -3.76 -2.79 10.24
N LEU A 18 -4.79 -3.29 10.92
CA LEU A 18 -4.73 -3.73 12.32
C LEU A 18 -4.41 -5.23 12.42
N GLU A 19 -5.04 -6.01 11.56
CA GLU A 19 -5.03 -7.48 11.61
C GLU A 19 -4.59 -8.06 10.26
N PRO A 20 -3.31 -7.92 9.91
CA PRO A 20 -2.85 -8.26 8.56
C PRO A 20 -2.72 -9.78 8.33
N GLY A 21 -2.88 -10.58 9.38
CA GLY A 21 -2.87 -12.04 9.33
C GLY A 21 -1.66 -12.64 8.61
N LEU A 22 -1.88 -13.77 7.93
CA LEU A 22 -0.84 -14.47 7.19
C LEU A 22 -0.32 -13.68 5.98
N ALA A 23 -1.20 -12.95 5.29
CA ALA A 23 -0.81 -12.18 4.11
C ALA A 23 0.17 -11.05 4.47
N GLY A 24 -0.03 -10.35 5.60
CA GLY A 24 0.92 -9.35 6.10
C GLY A 24 2.27 -9.93 6.45
N ALA A 25 2.28 -11.05 7.19
CA ALA A 25 3.52 -11.73 7.56
C ALA A 25 4.33 -12.15 6.31
N ASN A 26 3.66 -12.69 5.30
CA ASN A 26 4.26 -13.08 4.04
C ASN A 26 4.77 -11.89 3.23
N LEU A 27 4.00 -10.79 3.17
CA LEU A 27 4.41 -9.57 2.48
C LEU A 27 5.63 -8.92 3.14
N ALA A 28 5.68 -8.87 4.48
CA ALA A 28 6.83 -8.38 5.22
C ALA A 28 8.08 -9.26 5.00
N ALA A 29 7.90 -10.59 5.01
CA ALA A 29 8.98 -11.53 4.73
C ALA A 29 9.51 -11.39 3.29
N LEU A 30 8.63 -11.17 2.31
CA LEU A 30 9.02 -10.86 0.93
C LEU A 30 9.82 -9.57 0.86
N GLY A 31 9.35 -8.49 1.49
CA GLY A 31 10.03 -7.20 1.51
C GLY A 31 11.47 -7.27 2.05
N ARG A 32 11.71 -8.09 3.07
CA ARG A 32 13.06 -8.34 3.62
C ARG A 32 14.01 -9.09 2.67
N ARG A 33 13.47 -9.86 1.71
CA ARG A 33 14.26 -10.65 0.75
C ARG A 33 14.56 -9.90 -0.55
N LEU A 34 13.80 -8.86 -0.86
CA LEU A 34 14.00 -8.09 -2.09
C LEU A 34 15.17 -7.12 -1.95
N PRO A 35 15.93 -6.86 -3.04
CA PRO A 35 16.91 -5.78 -3.03
C PRO A 35 16.22 -4.44 -2.75
N ARG A 36 16.87 -3.53 -2.01
CA ARG A 36 16.29 -2.23 -1.66
C ARG A 36 16.08 -1.38 -2.92
N PRO A 37 14.83 -1.00 -3.24
CA PRO A 37 14.56 -0.13 -4.37
C PRO A 37 14.97 1.32 -4.07
N GLN A 38 15.30 2.08 -5.12
CA GLN A 38 15.48 3.54 -5.01
C GLN A 38 14.13 4.27 -4.86
N ALA A 39 13.06 3.72 -5.43
CA ALA A 39 11.69 4.20 -5.34
C ALA A 39 10.70 3.06 -5.54
N VAL A 40 9.48 3.21 -5.02
CA VAL A 40 8.35 2.29 -5.25
C VAL A 40 7.27 3.07 -5.98
N LEU A 41 6.80 2.54 -7.11
CA LEU A 41 5.60 3.02 -7.79
C LEU A 41 4.41 2.21 -7.29
N VAL A 42 3.43 2.88 -6.68
CA VAL A 42 2.18 2.26 -6.21
C VAL A 42 1.05 2.64 -7.16
N VAL A 43 0.32 1.64 -7.64
CA VAL A 43 -0.92 1.81 -8.41
C VAL A 43 -2.06 1.27 -7.55
N SER A 44 -3.02 2.13 -7.21
CA SER A 44 -4.11 1.79 -6.29
C SER A 44 -5.45 1.83 -7.01
N PRO A 45 -6.35 0.84 -6.78
CA PRO A 45 -7.70 0.88 -7.34
C PRO A 45 -8.53 2.05 -6.79
N HIS A 46 -8.17 2.59 -5.63
CA HIS A 46 -8.83 3.71 -4.97
C HIS A 46 -8.39 5.07 -5.51
N TRP A 47 -7.32 5.14 -6.32
CA TRP A 47 -6.88 6.38 -6.93
C TRP A 47 -7.37 6.47 -8.38
N MET A 48 -8.59 6.97 -8.54
CA MET A 48 -9.24 7.10 -9.84
C MET A 48 -9.15 8.53 -10.37
N THR A 49 -8.59 8.70 -11.56
CA THR A 49 -8.46 9.98 -12.26
C THR A 49 -8.99 9.86 -13.68
N ARG A 50 -9.41 10.99 -14.29
CA ARG A 50 -9.93 10.99 -15.68
C ARG A 50 -8.84 10.73 -16.73
N GLN A 51 -7.61 11.05 -16.39
CA GLN A 51 -6.40 10.85 -17.19
C GLN A 51 -5.30 10.30 -16.26
N PRO A 52 -4.29 9.57 -16.76
CA PRO A 52 -3.18 9.12 -15.93
C PRO A 52 -2.52 10.29 -15.21
N GLN A 53 -2.41 10.20 -13.89
CA GLN A 53 -1.74 11.21 -13.05
C GLN A 53 -0.69 10.56 -12.17
N VAL A 54 0.30 11.35 -11.78
CA VAL A 54 1.39 10.95 -10.89
C VAL A 54 1.46 11.97 -9.75
N THR A 55 1.46 11.49 -8.52
CA THR A 55 1.66 12.29 -7.33
C THR A 55 3.03 11.97 -6.78
N LEU A 56 3.79 13.02 -6.45
CA LEU A 56 5.10 12.90 -5.81
C LEU A 56 5.02 13.65 -4.49
N SER A 57 5.06 12.91 -3.38
CA SER A 57 5.23 13.48 -2.05
C SER A 57 6.19 12.59 -1.27
N LEU A 58 7.14 13.22 -0.57
CA LEU A 58 8.04 12.50 0.34
C LEU A 58 7.28 11.97 1.57
N ARG A 59 6.18 12.65 1.94
CA ARG A 59 5.32 12.34 3.09
C ARG A 59 3.88 12.70 2.71
N PRO A 60 3.20 11.87 1.89
CA PRO A 60 1.80 12.12 1.56
C PRO A 60 0.96 12.10 2.84
N GLU A 61 -0.05 12.96 2.90
CA GLU A 61 -1.10 12.87 3.92
C GLU A 61 -1.87 11.55 3.74
N THR A 62 -2.25 10.92 4.85
CA THR A 62 -3.10 9.73 4.82
C THR A 62 -4.53 10.14 4.51
N ILE A 63 -5.06 9.66 3.39
CA ILE A 63 -6.47 9.85 3.02
C ILE A 63 -7.22 8.56 3.36
N HIS A 64 -8.24 8.66 4.21
CA HIS A 64 -9.16 7.56 4.51
C HIS A 64 -10.38 7.68 3.60
N ASP A 65 -10.40 6.89 2.52
CA ASP A 65 -11.49 6.86 1.55
C ASP A 65 -12.57 5.79 1.85
N PHE A 66 -12.63 5.35 3.11
CA PHE A 66 -13.58 4.38 3.64
C PHE A 66 -14.34 4.94 4.86
N GLY A 67 -15.51 4.36 5.16
CA GLY A 67 -16.42 4.81 6.22
C GLY A 67 -17.01 3.66 7.03
N GLY A 68 -17.42 3.94 8.27
CA GLY A 68 -18.16 2.99 9.12
C GLY A 68 -17.31 1.93 9.82
N PHE A 69 -15.98 2.10 9.82
CA PHE A 69 -15.05 1.21 10.50
C PHE A 69 -14.67 1.73 11.90
N ASP A 70 -13.97 0.89 12.68
CA ASP A 70 -13.48 1.26 14.01
C ASP A 70 -12.66 2.56 13.97
N PRO A 71 -12.92 3.53 14.87
CA PRO A 71 -12.19 4.80 14.94
C PRO A 71 -10.67 4.69 14.94
N VAL A 72 -10.11 3.59 15.49
CA VAL A 72 -8.65 3.39 15.53
C VAL A 72 -8.01 3.38 14.14
N LEU A 73 -8.76 2.96 13.10
CA LEU A 73 -8.27 2.95 11.72
C LEU A 73 -8.02 4.35 11.15
N TYR A 74 -8.65 5.38 11.71
CA TYR A 74 -8.49 6.77 11.28
C TYR A 74 -7.33 7.48 11.98
N THR A 75 -6.70 6.83 12.96
CA THR A 75 -5.64 7.39 13.83
C THR A 75 -4.35 6.59 13.81
N LEU A 76 -4.16 5.69 12.84
CA LEU A 76 -2.95 4.87 12.69
C LEU A 76 -1.70 5.68 12.36
#